data_AF-A0A2V8DNT1-F1
#
_entry.id   AF-A0A2V8DNT1-F1
#
_cell.length_a   1.000
_cell.length_b   1.000
_cell.length_c   1.000
_cell.angle_alpha   90.00
_cell.angle_beta   90.00
_cell.angle_gamma   90.00
#
_symmetry.space_group_name_H-M   'P 1'
#
loop_
_entity.id
_entity.type
_entity.pdbx_description
1 polymer ?
#
loop_
_entity_poly.entity_id
_entity_poly.type
_entity_poly.pdbx_seq_one_letter_code
_entity_poly.pdbx_strand_id
1 'polypeptide(L)'
;MYPDLKLNRIILFGSILSPDYPWDRIHSNGQVEAVLNERSPSDVWPRITKYCIPDSGPSGVSGFTQGKAFITDKEFQWTGHSGLQYELHCRRSWVPFLLGHSG
;
A
#
# COMPACT_ATOMS: atom_id res chain seq x y z
N MET A 1 7.26 -4.20 17.69
CA MET A 1 6.81 -4.96 16.49
C MET A 1 6.32 -6.31 16.97
N TYR A 2 5.15 -6.77 16.54
CA TYR A 2 4.54 -8.04 16.98
C TYR A 2 5.00 -9.18 16.06
N PRO A 3 5.94 -10.05 16.49
CA PRO A 3 6.51 -11.09 15.63
C PRO A 3 5.50 -12.18 15.26
N ASP A 4 4.48 -12.36 16.10
CA ASP A 4 3.44 -13.38 15.89
C ASP A 4 2.35 -12.93 14.90
N LEU A 5 2.31 -11.64 14.56
CA LEU A 5 1.35 -11.12 13.60
C LEU A 5 1.80 -11.49 12.19
N LYS A 6 1.02 -12.35 11.54
CA LYS A 6 1.18 -12.75 10.14
C LYS A 6 0.01 -12.20 9.33
N LEU A 7 0.32 -11.32 8.39
CA LEU A 7 -0.59 -10.70 7.44
C LEU A 7 -0.15 -11.14 6.04
N ASN A 8 -0.65 -12.29 5.56
CA ASN A 8 -0.25 -12.83 4.25
C ASN A 8 -0.26 -11.77 3.15
N ARG A 9 -1.33 -10.98 3.06
CA ARG A 9 -1.50 -9.98 2.00
C ARG A 9 -1.99 -8.68 2.56
N ILE A 10 -1.37 -7.58 2.14
CA ILE A 10 -1.68 -6.23 2.59
C ILE A 10 -2.10 -5.40 1.39
N ILE A 11 -3.21 -4.68 1.52
CA ILE A 11 -3.64 -3.67 0.56
C ILE A 11 -3.54 -2.32 1.26
N LEU A 12 -2.84 -1.38 0.64
CA LEU A 12 -2.68 -0.03 1.10
C LEU A 12 -3.30 0.91 0.08
N PHE A 13 -4.07 1.88 0.58
CA PHE A 13 -4.61 2.96 -0.22
C PHE A 13 -4.49 4.25 0.58
N GLY A 14 -4.02 5.34 -0.05
CA GLY A 14 -3.73 6.59 0.67
C GLY A 14 -2.63 6.43 1.73
N SER A 15 -1.71 5.48 1.49
CA SER A 15 -0.65 5.12 2.45
C SER A 15 0.17 6.34 2.87
N ILE A 16 0.38 6.45 4.18
CA ILE A 16 1.28 7.42 4.80
C ILE A 16 2.59 6.78 5.27
N LEU A 17 2.84 5.51 4.93
CA LEU A 17 4.11 4.87 5.24
C LEU A 17 5.24 5.56 4.49
N SER A 18 6.43 5.62 5.10
CA SER A 18 7.62 6.04 4.38
C SER A 18 7.79 5.22 3.09
N PRO A 19 8.12 5.85 1.94
CA PRO A 19 8.49 5.12 0.72
C PRO A 19 9.64 4.11 0.94
N ASP A 20 10.46 4.34 1.96
CA ASP A 20 11.59 3.48 2.35
C ASP A 20 11.24 2.50 3.50
N TYR A 21 9.95 2.34 3.82
CA TYR A 21 9.49 1.44 4.90
C TYR A 21 10.11 0.04 4.74
N PRO A 22 10.65 -0.59 5.79
CA PRO A 22 11.52 -1.77 5.67
C PRO A 22 10.74 -3.07 5.39
N TRP A 23 10.06 -3.15 4.25
CA TRP A 23 9.26 -4.30 3.84
C TRP A 23 10.07 -5.59 3.76
N ASP A 24 11.34 -5.51 3.35
CA ASP A 24 12.25 -6.65 3.33
C ASP A 24 12.32 -7.35 4.70
N ARG A 25 12.46 -6.58 5.78
CA ARG A 25 12.57 -7.13 7.14
C ARG A 25 11.34 -7.94 7.50
N ILE A 26 10.15 -7.42 7.19
CA ILE A 26 8.89 -8.04 7.62
C ILE A 26 8.51 -9.21 6.70
N HIS A 27 8.89 -9.15 5.42
CA HIS A 27 8.77 -10.25 4.47
C HIS A 27 9.70 -11.41 4.84
N SER A 28 10.98 -11.13 5.15
CA SER A 28 11.95 -12.15 5.59
C SER A 28 11.55 -12.85 6.89
N ASN A 29 10.78 -12.17 7.74
CA ASN A 29 10.21 -12.77 8.95
C ASN A 29 8.95 -13.63 8.67
N GLY A 30 8.52 -13.77 7.41
CA GLY A 30 7.31 -14.49 7.03
C GLY A 30 6.02 -13.83 7.53
N GLN A 31 6.07 -12.52 7.78
CA GLN A 31 4.91 -11.77 8.28
C GLN A 31 4.05 -11.23 7.16
N VAL A 32 4.62 -11.02 5.96
CA VAL A 32 3.92 -10.52 4.78
C VAL A 32 4.42 -11.24 3.56
N GLU A 33 3.51 -11.75 2.72
CA GLU A 33 3.83 -12.43 1.46
C GLU A 33 3.63 -11.52 0.25
N ALA A 34 2.66 -10.60 0.29
CA ALA A 34 2.44 -9.64 -0.79
C ALA A 34 1.85 -8.32 -0.29
N VAL A 35 2.22 -7.23 -0.96
CA VAL A 35 1.75 -5.87 -0.71
C VAL A 35 1.23 -5.28 -2.01
N LEU A 36 0.00 -4.81 -2.01
CA LEU A 36 -0.57 -3.96 -3.06
C LEU A 36 -0.69 -2.54 -2.51
N ASN A 37 0.01 -1.59 -3.09
CA ASN A 37 -0.13 -0.17 -2.77
C ASN A 37 -0.78 0.55 -3.93
N GLU A 38 -2.02 0.98 -3.73
CA GLU A 38 -2.74 1.79 -4.70
C GLU A 38 -2.39 3.26 -4.47
N ARG A 39 -1.67 3.85 -5.42
CA ARG A 39 -1.20 5.23 -5.38
C ARG A 39 -2.11 6.15 -6.21
N SER A 40 -2.44 7.31 -5.65
CA SER A 40 -3.13 8.39 -6.37
C SER A 40 -2.28 9.65 -6.35
N PRO A 41 -1.59 9.99 -7.45
CA PRO A 41 -0.76 11.18 -7.54
C PRO A 41 -1.52 12.49 -7.27
N SER A 42 -2.84 12.47 -7.50
CA SER A 42 -3.78 13.59 -7.30
C SER A 42 -4.21 13.78 -5.84
N ASP A 43 -3.91 12.82 -4.96
CA ASP A 43 -4.20 12.93 -3.53
C ASP A 43 -3.07 13.71 -2.83
N VAL A 44 -3.35 14.95 -2.45
CA VAL A 44 -2.35 15.86 -1.86
C VAL A 44 -2.23 15.64 -0.34
N TRP A 45 -3.18 14.96 0.31
CA TRP A 45 -3.18 14.77 1.76
C TRP A 45 -1.96 14.01 2.30
N PRO A 46 -1.47 12.93 1.67
CA PRO A 46 -0.25 12.24 2.12
C PRO A 46 1.02 13.09 1.97
N ARG A 47 1.00 14.19 1.21
CA ARG A 47 2.12 15.15 1.16
C ARG A 47 2.18 16.02 2.41
N ILE A 48 1.04 16.23 3.08
CA ILE A 48 0.92 17.04 4.29
C ILE A 48 1.30 16.21 5.53
N THR A 49 1.02 14.90 5.54
CA THR A 49 1.25 14.03 6.71
C THR A 49 2.71 13.89 7.11
N LYS A 50 3.65 14.00 6.16
CA LYS A 50 5.11 14.03 6.41
C LYS A 50 5.52 15.14 7.40
N TYR A 51 4.76 16.23 7.49
CA TYR A 51 5.05 17.33 8.42
C TYR A 51 4.45 17.13 9.82
N CYS A 52 3.50 16.19 9.97
CA CYS A 52 2.77 15.99 11.22
C CYS A 52 3.15 14.69 11.95
N ILE A 53 3.64 13.67 11.22
CA ILE A 53 3.91 12.34 11.77
C ILE A 53 5.36 11.96 11.47
N PRO A 54 6.23 11.87 12.49
CA PRO A 54 7.60 11.34 12.35
C PRO A 54 7.59 9.96 11.67
N ASP A 55 8.57 9.69 10.80
CA ASP A 55 8.73 8.44 10.03
C ASP A 55 7.59 8.08 9.06
N SER A 56 6.66 9.01 8.82
CA SER A 56 5.65 8.90 7.75
C SER A 56 6.18 9.45 6.42
N GLY A 57 5.53 9.07 5.32
CA GLY A 57 5.87 9.58 4.01
C GLY A 57 4.78 9.31 2.96
N PRO A 58 4.93 9.89 1.76
CA PRO A 58 3.85 9.95 0.78
C PRO A 58 3.80 8.69 -0.10
N SER A 59 3.95 7.48 0.46
CA SER A 59 3.91 6.23 -0.35
C SER A 59 2.58 6.04 -1.09
N GLY A 60 1.46 6.58 -0.59
CA GLY A 60 0.18 6.62 -1.29
C GLY A 60 0.14 7.56 -2.50
N VAL A 61 1.19 8.35 -2.73
CA VAL A 61 1.33 9.27 -3.88
C VAL A 61 2.46 8.82 -4.79
N SER A 62 3.64 8.54 -4.22
CA SER A 62 4.87 8.21 -4.96
C SER A 62 5.13 6.71 -5.11
N GLY A 63 4.43 5.86 -4.35
CA GLY A 63 4.77 4.44 -4.23
C GLY A 63 5.92 4.17 -3.25
N PHE A 64 6.35 2.91 -3.18
CA PHE A 64 7.53 2.46 -2.41
C PHE A 64 8.79 2.43 -3.29
N THR A 65 9.94 2.70 -2.70
CA THR A 65 11.22 2.85 -3.43
C THR A 65 11.96 1.52 -3.64
N GLN A 66 11.59 0.48 -2.90
CA GLN A 66 12.39 -0.75 -2.78
C GLN A 66 12.30 -1.68 -3.99
N GLY A 67 11.34 -1.47 -4.90
CA GLY A 67 11.22 -2.22 -6.16
C GLY A 67 11.16 -3.74 -5.98
N LYS A 68 10.51 -4.23 -4.92
CA LYS A 68 10.47 -5.66 -4.57
C LYS A 68 9.37 -6.38 -5.32
N ALA A 69 9.65 -7.62 -5.75
CA ALA A 69 8.69 -8.44 -6.50
C ALA A 69 7.38 -8.73 -5.73
N PHE A 70 7.42 -8.70 -4.40
CA PHE A 70 6.24 -8.89 -3.55
C PHE A 70 5.50 -7.58 -3.25
N ILE A 71 5.94 -6.44 -3.79
CA ILE A 71 5.30 -5.13 -3.66
C ILE A 71 4.84 -4.66 -5.03
N THR A 72 3.55 -4.41 -5.17
CA THR A 72 2.96 -3.86 -6.39
C THR A 72 2.45 -2.45 -6.12
N ASP A 73 3.11 -1.45 -6.70
CA ASP A 73 2.61 -0.07 -6.73
C ASP A 73 1.70 0.12 -7.96
N LYS A 74 0.39 0.20 -7.74
CA LYS A 74 -0.60 0.38 -8.81
C LYS A 74 -1.12 1.81 -8.82
N GLU A 75 -0.93 2.52 -9.92
CA GLU A 75 -1.53 3.84 -10.07
C GLU A 75 -3.03 3.71 -10.30
N PHE A 76 -3.80 4.46 -9.54
CA PHE A 76 -5.23 4.59 -9.72
C PHE A 76 -5.57 6.07 -9.86
N GLN A 77 -5.97 6.47 -11.08
CA GLN A 77 -6.36 7.84 -11.37
C GLN A 77 -7.76 8.08 -10.78
N TRP A 78 -7.79 8.56 -9.54
CA TRP A 78 -9.03 8.94 -8.87
C TRP A 78 -8.98 10.38 -8.36
N THR A 79 -10.09 11.10 -8.56
CA THR A 79 -10.29 12.48 -8.13
C THR A 79 -11.12 12.51 -6.84
N GLY A 80 -10.49 12.29 -5.69
CA GLY A 80 -11.13 12.49 -4.37
C GLY A 80 -10.68 11.51 -3.28
N HIS A 81 -10.64 11.98 -2.03
CA HIS A 81 -10.12 11.21 -0.88
C HIS A 81 -11.06 10.08 -0.39
N SER A 82 -12.36 10.13 -0.74
CA SER A 82 -13.42 9.36 -0.04
C SER A 82 -14.21 8.38 -0.93
N GLY A 83 -13.64 7.92 -2.04
CA GLY A 83 -14.40 7.15 -3.05
C GLY A 83 -14.10 5.66 -3.19
N LEU A 84 -13.04 5.11 -2.58
CA LEU A 84 -12.45 3.86 -3.08
C LEU A 84 -13.06 2.55 -2.58
N GLN A 85 -14.13 2.62 -1.81
CA GLN A 85 -14.88 1.45 -1.38
C GLN A 85 -16.00 1.07 -2.35
N TYR A 86 -15.98 1.55 -3.61
CA TYR A 86 -16.91 1.04 -4.61
C TYR A 86 -16.73 -0.47 -4.73
N GLU A 87 -17.79 -1.22 -4.45
CA GLU A 87 -17.81 -2.68 -4.47
C GLU A 87 -17.17 -3.26 -5.73
N LEU A 88 -17.37 -2.59 -6.87
CA LEU A 88 -16.78 -2.97 -8.15
C LEU A 88 -15.25 -2.97 -8.16
N HIS A 89 -14.62 -1.95 -7.55
CA HIS A 89 -13.16 -1.86 -7.45
C HIS A 89 -12.61 -2.93 -6.51
N CYS A 90 -13.25 -3.12 -5.35
CA CYS A 90 -12.90 -4.18 -4.41
C CYS A 90 -12.98 -5.56 -5.10
N ARG A 91 -14.06 -5.84 -5.83
CA ARG A 91 -14.24 -7.12 -6.54
C ARG A 91 -13.25 -7.32 -7.68
N ARG A 92 -12.83 -6.26 -8.38
CA ARG A 92 -11.94 -6.36 -9.55
C ARG A 92 -10.45 -6.29 -9.21
N SER A 93 -10.07 -5.55 -8.18
CA SER A 93 -8.66 -5.30 -7.81
C SER A 93 -8.29 -6.08 -6.55
N TRP A 94 -9.04 -5.87 -5.46
CA TRP A 94 -8.65 -6.34 -4.13
C TRP A 94 -8.93 -7.84 -3.91
N VAL A 95 -10.11 -8.33 -4.28
CA VAL A 95 -10.49 -9.74 -4.10
C VAL A 95 -9.53 -10.68 -4.86
N PRO A 96 -9.19 -10.47 -6.14
CA PRO A 96 -8.22 -11.31 -6.84
C PRO A 96 -6.84 -11.32 -6.17
N PHE A 97 -6.37 -10.14 -5.74
CA PHE A 97 -5.10 -10.01 -5.02
C PHE A 97 -5.11 -10.82 -3.72
N LEU A 98 -6.17 -10.71 -2.91
CA LEU A 98 -6.32 -11.44 -1.65
C LEU A 98 -6.38 -12.96 -1.87
N LEU A 99 -6.96 -13.41 -2.97
CA LEU A 99 -7.03 -14.82 -3.34
C LEU A 99 -5.74 -15.36 -4.01
N GLY A 100 -4.73 -14.52 -4.24
CA GLY A 100 -3.47 -14.90 -4.86
C GLY A 100 -3.48 -15.01 -6.39
N HIS A 101 -4.55 -14.55 -7.04
CA HIS A 101 -4.62 -14.45 -8.49
C HIS A 101 -3.95 -13.13 -8.91
N SER A 102 -2.66 -13.20 -9.21
CA SER A 102 -1.90 -12.06 -9.75
C SER A 102 -2.21 -11.97 -11.24
N GLY A 103 -2.97 -10.96 -11.65
CA GLY A 103 -3.23 -10.62 -13.06
C GLY A 103 -2.13 -9.75 -13.64
#